data_AF-A0AAV6BKV0-F1
#
_entry.id   AF-A0AAV6BKV0-F1
#
_cell.length_a   1.000
_cell.length_b   1.000
_cell.length_c   1.000
_cell.angle_alpha   90.00
_cell.angle_beta   90.00
_cell.angle_gamma   90.00
#
_symmetry.space_group_name_H-M   'P 1'
#
loop_
_entity.id
_entity.type
_entity.pdbx_description
1 polymer ?
#
loop_
_entity_poly.entity_id
_entity_poly.type
_entity_poly.pdbx_seq_one_letter_code
_entity_poly.pdbx_strand_id
1 'polypeptide(L)'
;MRNGLTDAEVEAALGDLEAPALPPATRVALRLADRLTEPRPRVDGAFYAELRRHFDEGQILALGAALSVASGWQRFIEAFGIRPDGWTEAGSRAASAGGAASDRTDTGPSSPAGNRPTSPHSR
;
A
#
# COMPACT_ATOMS: atom_id res chain seq x y z
N MET A 1 -21.57 -10.10 -4.16
CA MET A 1 -21.20 -10.79 -5.42
C MET A 1 -19.70 -10.64 -5.60
N ARG A 2 -18.96 -11.72 -5.94
CA ARG A 2 -17.57 -11.62 -6.38
C ARG A 2 -17.58 -11.33 -7.88
N ASN A 3 -16.99 -10.22 -8.31
CA ASN A 3 -17.16 -9.65 -9.65
C ASN A 3 -16.30 -10.31 -10.75
N GLY A 4 -16.01 -11.62 -10.63
CA GLY A 4 -15.19 -12.34 -11.60
C GLY A 4 -13.68 -12.04 -11.55
N LEU A 5 -13.21 -11.26 -10.57
CA LEU A 5 -11.79 -11.06 -10.32
C LEU A 5 -11.17 -12.33 -9.72
N THR A 6 -9.99 -12.70 -10.21
CA THR A 6 -9.18 -13.78 -9.67
C THR A 6 -8.45 -13.32 -8.41
N ASP A 7 -8.11 -14.26 -7.52
CA ASP A 7 -7.35 -13.94 -6.31
C ASP A 7 -5.99 -13.30 -6.66
N ALA A 8 -5.33 -13.75 -7.74
CA ALA A 8 -4.07 -13.17 -8.19
C ALA A 8 -4.20 -11.71 -8.64
N GLU A 9 -5.30 -11.34 -9.29
CA GLU A 9 -5.58 -9.94 -9.66
C GLU A 9 -5.85 -9.08 -8.43
N VAL A 10 -6.56 -9.63 -7.43
CA VAL A 10 -6.81 -8.95 -6.16
C VAL A 10 -5.51 -8.72 -5.39
N GLU A 11 -4.67 -9.74 -5.27
CA GLU A 11 -3.37 -9.63 -4.59
C GLU A 11 -2.45 -8.63 -5.30
N ALA A 12 -2.42 -8.63 -6.65
CA ALA A 12 -1.66 -7.65 -7.41
C ALA A 12 -2.18 -6.21 -7.20
N ALA A 13 -3.50 -6.02 -7.12
CA ALA A 13 -4.10 -4.71 -6.88
C ALA A 13 -3.86 -4.17 -5.45
N LEU A 14 -3.60 -5.04 -4.48
CA LEU A 14 -3.28 -4.67 -3.10
C LEU A 14 -1.77 -4.54 -2.84
N GLY A 15 -0.93 -5.10 -3.72
CA GLY A 15 0.52 -5.16 -3.58
C GLY A 15 1.26 -4.39 -4.69
N ASP A 16 2.10 -5.10 -5.44
CA ASP A 16 2.89 -4.51 -6.53
C ASP A 16 2.05 -4.35 -7.80
N LEU A 17 1.67 -3.11 -8.10
CA LEU A 17 0.91 -2.76 -9.29
C LEU A 17 1.64 -3.07 -10.60
N GLU A 18 2.98 -3.19 -10.59
CA GLU A 18 3.76 -3.58 -11.77
C GLU A 18 3.72 -5.09 -12.06
N ALA A 19 3.11 -5.88 -11.17
CA ALA A 19 2.91 -7.29 -11.41
C ALA A 19 2.15 -7.53 -12.74
N PRO A 20 2.54 -8.56 -13.51
CA PRO A 20 1.98 -8.83 -14.83
C PRO A 20 0.51 -9.28 -14.82
N ALA A 21 -0.07 -9.48 -13.63
CA ALA A 21 -1.45 -9.91 -13.46
C ALA A 21 -2.49 -8.83 -13.79
N LEU A 22 -2.10 -7.54 -13.83
CA LEU A 22 -3.04 -6.44 -14.07
C LEU A 22 -2.99 -5.91 -15.51
N PRO A 23 -4.15 -5.71 -16.15
CA PRO A 23 -4.23 -4.98 -17.42
C PRO A 23 -3.62 -3.58 -17.29
N PRO A 24 -2.95 -3.04 -18.34
CA PRO A 24 -2.32 -1.72 -18.27
C PRO A 24 -3.27 -0.59 -17.88
N ALA A 25 -4.51 -0.60 -18.39
CA ALA A 25 -5.52 0.40 -18.03
C ALA A 25 -5.87 0.34 -16.53
N THR A 26 -6.03 -0.87 -15.97
CA THR A 26 -6.31 -1.08 -14.54
C THR A 26 -5.18 -0.53 -13.68
N ARG A 27 -3.93 -0.77 -14.06
CA ARG A 27 -2.76 -0.23 -13.35
C ARG A 27 -2.77 1.30 -13.30
N VAL A 28 -3.04 1.96 -14.43
CA VAL A 28 -3.10 3.43 -14.49
C VAL A 28 -4.28 3.98 -13.66
N ALA A 29 -5.42 3.30 -13.65
CA ALA A 29 -6.55 3.67 -12.79
C ALA A 29 -6.24 3.52 -11.29
N LEU A 30 -5.52 2.46 -10.89
CA LEU A 30 -5.09 2.27 -9.50
C LEU A 30 -4.06 3.32 -9.08
N ARG A 31 -3.12 3.68 -9.95
CA ARG A 31 -2.20 4.81 -9.70
C ARG A 31 -2.93 6.15 -9.51
N LEU A 32 -4.07 6.35 -10.18
CA LEU A 32 -4.92 7.53 -9.93
C LEU A 32 -5.50 7.50 -8.51
N ALA A 33 -5.90 6.34 -8.00
CA ALA A 33 -6.36 6.18 -6.62
C ALA A 33 -5.26 6.55 -5.61
N ASP A 34 -4.02 6.06 -5.82
CA ASP A 34 -2.88 6.44 -4.99
C ASP A 34 -2.68 7.96 -5.00
N ARG A 35 -2.70 8.56 -6.19
CA ARG A 35 -2.48 10.01 -6.34
C ARG A 35 -3.55 10.86 -5.67
N LEU A 36 -4.80 10.42 -5.68
CA LEU A 36 -5.93 11.14 -5.07
C LEU A 36 -5.99 10.97 -3.54
N THR A 37 -5.33 9.95 -2.99
CA THR A 37 -5.31 9.69 -1.55
C THR A 37 -4.10 10.29 -0.83
N GLU A 38 -3.11 10.81 -1.57
CA GLU A 38 -2.01 11.59 -1.00
C GLU A 38 -2.48 12.81 -0.18
N PRO A 39 -1.68 13.29 0.80
CA PRO A 39 -2.03 14.48 1.59
C PRO A 39 -2.26 15.76 0.77
N ARG A 40 -1.66 15.85 -0.43
CA ARG A 40 -1.77 17.00 -1.34
C ARG A 40 -1.93 16.49 -2.78
N PRO A 41 -3.11 15.97 -3.14
CA PRO A 41 -3.31 15.29 -4.40
C PRO A 41 -3.09 16.25 -5.57
N ARG A 42 -2.29 15.83 -6.55
CA ARG A 42 -2.05 16.56 -7.80
C ARG A 42 -1.96 15.61 -8.98
N VAL A 43 -2.74 15.86 -10.01
CA VAL A 43 -2.57 15.23 -11.33
C VAL A 43 -1.81 16.21 -12.20
N ASP A 44 -0.56 15.88 -12.54
CA ASP A 44 0.22 16.69 -13.47
C ASP A 44 -0.09 16.33 -14.93
N GLY A 45 0.42 17.14 -15.85
CA GLY A 45 0.16 16.95 -17.28
C GLY A 45 0.71 15.64 -17.85
N ALA A 46 1.81 15.10 -17.29
CA ALA A 46 2.39 13.85 -17.76
C ALA A 46 1.50 12.67 -17.37
N PHE A 47 1.04 12.63 -16.12
CA PHE A 47 0.14 11.59 -15.65
C PHE A 47 -1.25 11.69 -16.29
N TYR A 48 -1.76 12.91 -16.51
CA TYR A 48 -3.01 13.10 -17.25
C TYR A 48 -2.89 12.62 -18.71
N ALA A 49 -1.75 12.86 -19.36
CA ALA A 49 -1.51 12.33 -20.70
C ALA A 49 -1.44 10.78 -20.71
N GLU A 50 -0.91 10.16 -19.65
CA GLU A 50 -0.93 8.70 -19.48
C GLU A 50 -2.36 8.16 -19.31
N LEU A 51 -3.19 8.80 -18.48
CA LEU A 51 -4.61 8.46 -18.33
C LEU A 51 -5.34 8.49 -19.67
N ARG A 52 -5.11 9.55 -20.47
CA ARG A 52 -5.71 9.72 -21.80
C ARG A 52 -5.30 8.68 -22.84
N ARG A 53 -4.27 7.87 -22.60
CA ARG A 53 -3.94 6.73 -23.47
C ARG A 53 -4.89 5.55 -23.30
N HIS A 54 -5.58 5.48 -22.16
CA HIS A 54 -6.44 4.36 -21.80
C HIS A 54 -7.91 4.75 -21.64
N PHE A 55 -8.18 6.02 -21.32
CA PHE A 55 -9.50 6.51 -20.94
C PHE A 55 -9.85 7.79 -21.70
N ASP A 56 -11.11 7.93 -22.07
CA ASP A 56 -11.66 9.21 -22.53
C ASP A 56 -11.93 10.17 -21.35
N GLU A 57 -12.25 11.42 -21.66
CA GLU A 57 -12.50 12.46 -20.65
C GLU A 57 -13.66 12.12 -19.70
N GLY A 58 -14.73 11.52 -20.22
CA GLY A 58 -15.88 11.12 -19.42
C GLY A 58 -15.52 9.99 -18.46
N GLN A 59 -14.72 9.03 -18.93
CA GLN A 59 -14.19 7.94 -18.12
C GLN A 59 -13.24 8.45 -17.04
N ILE A 60 -12.33 9.37 -17.35
CA ILE A 60 -11.43 9.99 -16.35
C ILE A 60 -12.24 10.73 -15.28
N LEU A 61 -13.26 11.50 -15.69
CA LEU A 61 -14.15 12.18 -14.75
C LEU A 61 -14.90 11.18 -13.86
N ALA A 62 -15.45 10.12 -14.45
CA ALA A 62 -16.18 9.09 -13.72
C ALA A 62 -15.28 8.35 -12.72
N LEU A 63 -14.04 8.00 -13.13
CA LEU A 63 -13.03 7.40 -12.25
C LEU A 63 -12.72 8.34 -11.07
N GLY A 64 -12.40 9.61 -11.34
CA GLY A 64 -12.11 10.58 -10.30
C GLY A 64 -13.26 10.78 -9.33
N ALA A 65 -14.50 10.84 -9.83
CA ALA A 65 -15.70 10.97 -9.01
C ALA A 65 -15.91 9.75 -8.10
N ALA A 66 -15.83 8.53 -8.66
CA ALA A 66 -15.98 7.29 -7.90
C ALA A 66 -14.93 7.17 -6.79
N LEU A 67 -13.66 7.45 -7.11
CA LEU A 67 -12.56 7.43 -6.15
C LEU A 67 -12.74 8.47 -5.04
N SER A 68 -13.13 9.69 -5.39
CA SER A 68 -13.36 10.76 -4.41
C SER A 68 -14.48 10.40 -3.44
N VAL A 69 -15.58 9.82 -3.93
CA VAL A 69 -16.68 9.33 -3.08
C VAL A 69 -16.22 8.21 -2.17
N ALA A 70 -15.48 7.22 -2.69
CA ALA A 70 -14.96 6.11 -1.90
C ALA A 70 -14.02 6.59 -0.78
N SER A 71 -13.08 7.49 -1.08
CA SER A 71 -12.18 8.08 -0.07
C SER A 71 -12.92 8.96 0.95
N GLY A 72 -14.04 9.59 0.57
CA GLY A 72 -14.93 10.29 1.48
C GLY A 72 -15.58 9.32 2.48
N TRP A 73 -16.13 8.21 1.97
CA TRP A 73 -16.74 7.16 2.79
C TRP A 73 -15.77 6.53 3.77
N GLN A 74 -14.50 6.33 3.41
CA GLN A 74 -13.48 5.81 4.33
C GLN A 74 -13.35 6.67 5.60
N ARG A 75 -13.30 8.00 5.46
CA ARG A 75 -13.21 8.92 6.60
C ARG A 75 -14.46 8.86 7.48
N PHE A 76 -15.63 8.75 6.86
CA PHE A 76 -16.89 8.62 7.56
C PHE A 76 -16.96 7.30 8.36
N ILE A 77 -16.61 6.18 7.73
CA ILE A 77 -16.58 4.86 8.37
C ILE A 77 -15.70 4.88 9.61
N GLU A 78 -14.49 5.45 9.51
CA GLU A 78 -13.59 5.55 10.66
C GLU A 78 -14.10 6.50 11.74
N ALA A 79 -14.65 7.66 11.37
CA ALA A 79 -15.17 8.63 12.34
C ALA A 79 -16.30 8.06 13.21
N PHE A 80 -17.10 7.15 12.66
CA PHE A 80 -18.21 6.51 13.37
C PHE A 80 -17.87 5.12 13.91
N GLY A 81 -16.62 4.66 13.75
CA GLY A 81 -16.21 3.33 14.19
C GLY A 81 -17.00 2.19 13.53
N ILE A 82 -17.48 2.40 12.31
CA ILE A 82 -18.25 1.39 11.57
C ILE A 82 -17.30 0.24 11.21
N ARG A 83 -17.72 -1.00 11.49
CA ARG A 83 -16.94 -2.21 11.20
C ARG A 83 -17.79 -3.24 10.46
N PRO A 84 -17.19 -4.05 9.57
CA PRO A 84 -17.89 -5.16 8.93
C PRO A 84 -18.38 -6.19 9.95
N ASP A 85 -19.43 -6.92 9.61
CA ASP A 85 -19.88 -8.06 10.39
C ASP A 85 -18.76 -9.10 10.53
N GLY A 86 -18.55 -9.59 11.76
CA GLY A 86 -17.47 -10.53 12.06
C GLY A 86 -16.08 -9.89 12.20
N TRP A 87 -15.97 -8.55 12.17
CA TRP A 87 -14.71 -7.86 12.46
C TRP A 87 -14.24 -8.13 13.89
N THR A 88 -12.93 -8.40 14.04
CA THR A 88 -12.29 -8.59 15.35
C THR A 88 -11.01 -7.77 15.44
N GLU A 89 -10.74 -7.23 16.63
CA GLU A 89 -9.48 -6.54 16.95
C GLU A 89 -8.24 -7.41 16.67
N ALA A 90 -8.35 -8.72 16.94
CA ALA A 90 -7.29 -9.69 16.65
C ALA A 90 -7.01 -9.80 15.14
N GLY A 91 -8.05 -9.85 14.30
CA GLY A 91 -7.91 -9.87 12.85
C GLY A 91 -7.29 -8.58 12.29
N SER A 92 -7.64 -7.42 12.86
CA SER A 92 -7.06 -6.13 12.47
C SER A 92 -5.57 -6.03 12.82
N ARG A 93 -5.17 -6.47 14.01
CA ARG A 93 -3.75 -6.48 14.42
C ARG A 93 -2.90 -7.41 13.55
N ALA A 94 -3.41 -8.59 13.21
CA ALA A 94 -2.73 -9.52 12.32
C ALA A 94 -2.47 -8.92 10.92
N ALA A 95 -3.46 -8.21 10.36
CA ALA A 95 -3.31 -7.52 9.08
C ALA A 95 -2.25 -6.40 9.14
N SER A 96 -2.21 -5.62 10.23
CA SER A 96 -1.23 -4.54 10.41
C SER A 96 0.21 -5.03 10.64
N ALA A 97 0.40 -6.23 11.20
CA ALA A 97 1.72 -6.81 11.45
C ALA A 97 2.39 -7.35 10.18
N GLY A 98 1.60 -7.73 9.16
CA GLY A 98 2.12 -8.23 7.88
C GLY A 98 2.90 -7.21 7.05
N GLY A 99 2.66 -5.91 7.24
CA GLY A 99 3.37 -4.84 6.53
C GLY A 99 4.69 -4.39 7.19
N ALA A 100 4.94 -4.76 8.45
CA ALA A 100 6.12 -4.30 9.21
C ALA A 100 7.31 -5.28 9.14
N ALA A 101 7.16 -6.44 8.49
CA ALA A 101 8.15 -7.52 8.52
C ALA A 101 9.21 -7.47 7.39
N SER A 102 9.32 -6.36 6.65
CA SER A 102 10.26 -6.24 5.52
C SER A 102 11.49 -5.37 5.80
N ASP A 103 11.56 -4.65 6.92
CA ASP A 103 12.62 -3.64 7.14
C ASP A 103 13.52 -3.93 8.35
N ARG A 104 13.94 -5.20 8.52
CA ARG A 104 14.98 -5.52 9.50
C ARG A 104 15.87 -6.68 9.09
N THR A 105 16.66 -6.48 8.04
CA THR A 105 17.97 -7.11 7.91
C THR A 105 19.05 -6.05 8.17
N ASP A 106 19.18 -5.64 9.43
CA ASP A 106 20.39 -4.99 9.90
C ASP A 106 21.46 -6.07 10.06
N THR A 107 22.18 -6.30 8.96
CA THR A 107 23.42 -7.09 8.95
C THR A 107 24.50 -6.22 9.57
N GLY A 108 24.53 -6.16 10.91
CA GLY A 108 25.59 -5.47 11.64
C GLY A 108 26.96 -6.07 11.29
N PRO A 109 27.99 -5.25 11.02
CA PRO A 109 29.31 -5.78 10.66
C PRO A 109 29.97 -6.45 11.87
N SER A 110 30.28 -7.74 11.69
CA SER A 110 31.19 -8.51 12.54
C SER A 110 32.55 -7.81 12.65
N SER A 111 32.88 -7.30 13.83
CA SER A 111 34.22 -6.80 14.15
C SER A 111 35.05 -7.93 14.80
N PRO A 112 36.28 -8.22 14.35
CA PRO A 112 37.03 -9.38 14.79
C PRO A 112 37.88 -9.13 16.05
N ALA A 113 38.16 -10.25 16.72
CA ALA A 113 39.09 -10.54 17.81
C ALA A 113 40.20 -9.52 18.17
N GLY A 114 40.39 -9.30 19.48
CA GLY A 114 41.54 -8.61 20.06
C GLY A 114 41.74 -8.85 21.56
N ASN A 115 42.44 -9.94 21.89
CA ASN A 115 43.23 -10.27 23.10
C ASN A 115 42.83 -9.76 24.51
N ARG A 116 42.63 -10.75 25.41
CA ARG A 116 42.95 -10.67 26.84
C ARG A 116 44.45 -10.43 27.05
N PRO A 117 44.81 -9.78 28.16
CA PRO A 117 45.75 -10.43 29.07
C PRO A 117 45.25 -10.50 30.52
N THR A 118 45.76 -11.52 31.19
CA THR A 118 45.55 -11.96 32.57
C THR A 118 46.24 -11.05 33.60
N SER A 119 45.53 -10.79 34.72
CA SER A 119 45.91 -10.54 36.15
C SER A 119 47.40 -10.32 36.52
N PRO A 120 47.77 -9.56 37.61
CA PRO A 120 47.39 -9.91 39.00
C PRO A 120 47.32 -8.79 40.08
N HIS A 121 46.97 -9.26 41.30
CA HIS A 121 46.72 -8.64 42.62
C HIS A 121 47.50 -7.40 43.11
N SER A 122 46.84 -6.62 43.99
CA SER A 122 47.30 -6.00 45.26
C SER A 122 46.38 -4.78 45.56
N ARG A 123 45.82 -4.50 46.74
CA ARG A 123 46.04 -4.83 48.16
C ARG A 123 44.69 -4.74 48.89
#